data_AF-A0A067L829-F1
#
_entry.id   AF-A0A067L829-F1
#
_cell.length_a   1.000
_cell.length_b   1.000
_cell.length_c   1.000
_cell.angle_alpha   90.00
_cell.angle_beta   90.00
_cell.angle_gamma   90.00
#
_symmetry.space_group_name_H-M   'P 1'
#
loop_
_entity.id
_entity.type
_entity.pdbx_description
1 polymer ?
#
loop_
_entity_poly.entity_id
_entity_poly.type
_entity_poly.pdbx_seq_one_letter_code
_entity_poly.pdbx_strand_id
1 'polypeptide(L)' 'MENNKRDLLVLPSGPIARSHTKRYGAAMSLYVQDQVTQELHDLAFNKCCVELEGTPRLLTLLEAYVDGVAHPGHTGA' A
#
# COMPACT_ATOMS: atom_id res chain seq x y z
N MET A 1 -2.10 18.62 -13.37
CA MET A 1 -3.56 18.62 -13.17
C MET A 1 -3.85 17.76 -11.96
N GLU A 2 -3.93 18.40 -10.79
CA GLU A 2 -4.25 17.73 -9.53
C GLU A 2 -5.65 17.11 -9.64
N ASN A 3 -5.71 15.82 -9.39
CA ASN A 3 -6.89 15.01 -9.47
C ASN A 3 -7.65 15.13 -8.14
N ASN A 4 -8.79 15.83 -8.19
CA ASN A 4 -9.77 16.06 -7.12
C ASN A 4 -10.45 14.76 -6.62
N LYS A 5 -9.67 13.70 -6.39
CA LYS A 5 -10.14 12.37 -6.00
C LYS A 5 -10.84 12.39 -4.64
N ARG A 6 -10.44 13.32 -3.77
CA ARG A 6 -10.98 13.47 -2.41
C ARG A 6 -12.44 13.96 -2.36
N ASP A 7 -12.92 14.60 -3.43
CA ASP A 7 -14.29 15.14 -3.49
C ASP A 7 -15.29 14.23 -4.24
N LEU A 8 -14.80 13.16 -4.88
CA LEU A 8 -15.62 12.28 -5.72
C LEU A 8 -16.37 11.19 -4.93
N LEU A 9 -15.96 10.91 -3.69
CA LEU A 9 -16.66 9.99 -2.79
C LEU A 9 -17.78 10.68 -2.00
N VAL A 10 -17.83 12.01 -2.01
CA VAL A 10 -18.92 12.78 -1.40
C VAL A 10 -20.11 12.75 -2.33
N LEU A 11 -21.28 12.38 -1.82
CA LEU A 11 -22.52 12.40 -2.59
C LEU A 11 -22.88 13.85 -2.95
N PRO A 12 -23.18 14.15 -4.22
CA PRO A 12 -23.60 15.49 -4.60
C PRO A 12 -24.98 15.76 -4.00
N SER A 13 -25.21 16.98 -3.49
CA SER A 13 -26.53 17.42 -3.06
C SER A 13 -27.42 17.72 -4.27
N GLY A 14 -28.50 16.95 -4.47
CA GLY A 14 -29.50 17.18 -5.53
C GLY A 14 -29.57 16.07 -6.60
N PRO A 15 -30.33 16.29 -7.69
CA PRO A 15 -30.52 15.29 -8.74
C PRO A 15 -29.19 14.90 -9.41
N ILE A 16 -28.84 13.62 -9.33
CA ILE A 16 -27.57 13.10 -9.84
C ILE A 16 -27.66 13.00 -11.36
N ALA A 17 -26.95 13.89 -12.06
CA ALA A 17 -26.78 13.75 -13.51
C ALA A 17 -26.09 12.41 -13.82
N ARG A 18 -26.50 11.74 -14.90
CA ARG A 18 -25.97 10.41 -15.31
C ARG A 18 -24.44 10.34 -15.37
N SER A 19 -23.79 11.43 -15.77
CA SER A 19 -22.32 11.55 -15.81
C SER A 19 -21.68 11.57 -14.41
N HIS A 20 -22.39 12.04 -13.40
CA HIS A 20 -21.97 12.03 -12.00
C HIS A 20 -22.06 10.63 -11.40
N THR A 21 -23.12 9.86 -11.70
CA THR A 21 -23.23 8.44 -11.29
C THR A 21 -22.07 7.60 -11.82
N LYS A 22 -21.69 7.79 -13.10
CA LYS A 22 -20.57 7.05 -13.71
C LYS A 22 -19.23 7.38 -13.05
N ARG A 23 -18.96 8.67 -12.74
CA ARG A 23 -17.74 9.09 -12.06
C ARG A 23 -17.69 8.61 -10.61
N TYR A 24 -18.81 8.71 -9.89
CA TYR A 24 -18.92 8.19 -8.53
C TYR A 24 -18.67 6.68 -8.48
N GLY A 25 -19.29 5.91 -9.38
CA GLY A 25 -19.06 4.47 -9.47
C GLY A 25 -17.58 4.13 -9.71
N ALA A 26 -16.93 4.80 -10.65
CA ALA A 26 -15.50 4.61 -10.91
C ALA A 26 -14.63 4.99 -9.69
N ALA A 27 -14.96 6.08 -8.99
CA ALA A 27 -14.25 6.49 -7.79
C ALA A 27 -14.41 5.47 -6.64
N MET A 28 -15.63 4.97 -6.42
CA MET A 28 -15.93 3.92 -5.44
C MET A 28 -15.19 2.62 -5.76
N SER A 29 -15.19 2.17 -7.01
CA SER A 29 -14.46 0.96 -7.42
C SER A 29 -12.96 1.09 -7.15
N LEU A 30 -12.38 2.26 -7.46
CA LEU A 30 -10.97 2.52 -7.24
C LEU A 30 -10.62 2.61 -5.75
N TYR A 31 -11.48 3.24 -4.94
CA TYR A 31 -11.32 3.28 -3.48
C TYR A 31 -11.36 1.88 -2.87
N VAL A 32 -12.35 1.06 -3.25
CA VAL A 32 -12.44 -0.32 -2.77
C VAL A 32 -11.21 -1.13 -3.20
N GLN A 33 -10.75 -0.96 -4.44
CA GLN A 33 -9.54 -1.65 -4.90
C GLN A 33 -8.31 -1.26 -4.08
N ASP A 34 -8.11 0.04 -3.83
CA ASP A 34 -7.00 0.56 -3.05
C ASP A 34 -7.02 0.02 -1.61
N GLN A 35 -8.20 0.05 -0.96
CA GLN A 35 -8.39 -0.50 0.38
C GLN A 35 -8.10 -2.00 0.44
N VAL A 36 -8.65 -2.77 -0.50
CA VAL A 36 -8.43 -4.23 -0.55
C VAL A 36 -6.95 -4.54 -0.81
N THR A 37 -6.28 -3.79 -1.69
CA THR A 37 -4.85 -3.97 -1.93
C THR A 37 -4.02 -3.66 -0.69
N GLN A 38 -4.33 -2.59 0.03
CA GLN A 38 -3.65 -2.22 1.27
C GLN A 38 -3.88 -3.28 2.37
N GLU A 39 -5.13 -3.68 2.59
CA GLU A 39 -5.47 -4.71 3.59
C GLU A 39 -4.80 -6.05 3.28
N LEU A 40 -4.75 -6.47 2.01
CA LEU A 40 -4.05 -7.69 1.60
C LEU A 40 -2.55 -7.58 1.81
N HIS A 41 -1.95 -6.42 1.49
CA HIS A 41 -0.54 -6.17 1.72
C HIS A 41 -0.22 -6.27 3.22
N ASP A 42 -0.98 -5.57 4.06
CA ASP A 42 -0.75 -5.55 5.50
C ASP A 42 -0.96 -6.93 6.13
N LEU A 43 -1.98 -7.68 5.68
CA LEU A 43 -2.19 -9.06 6.11
C LEU A 43 -1.02 -9.97 5.73
N ALA A 44 -0.56 -9.90 4.48
CA ALA A 44 0.56 -10.71 3.99
C ALA A 44 1.87 -10.35 4.71
N PHE A 45 2.13 -9.06 4.89
CA PHE A 45 3.30 -8.56 5.59
C PHE A 45 3.32 -9.00 7.05
N ASN A 46 2.23 -8.77 7.80
CA ASN A 46 2.14 -9.16 9.20
C ASN A 46 2.32 -10.67 9.39
N LYS A 47 1.72 -11.47 8.51
CA LYS A 47 1.90 -12.93 8.53
C LYS A 47 3.36 -13.32 8.27
N CYS A 48 4.00 -12.67 7.30
CA CYS A 48 5.41 -12.90 6.99
C CYS A 48 6.31 -12.55 8.19
N CYS A 49 6.08 -11.43 8.86
CA CYS A 49 6.82 -11.05 10.06
C CYS A 49 6.74 -12.13 11.15
N VAL A 50 5.54 -12.63 11.44
CA VAL A 50 5.35 -13.69 12.45
C VAL A 50 6.06 -14.99 12.06
N GLU A 51 5.98 -15.40 10.78
CA GLU A 51 6.67 -16.60 10.29
C GLU A 51 8.20 -16.46 10.32
N LEU A 52 8.70 -15.26 10.02
CA LEU A 52 10.12 -14.93 10.07
C LEU A 52 10.66 -14.85 11.50
N GLU A 53 9.90 -14.33 12.46
CA GLU A 53 10.24 -14.39 13.90
C GLU A 53 10.43 -15.83 14.38
N GLY A 54 9.62 -16.77 13.87
CA GLY A 54 9.81 -18.20 14.10
C GLY A 54 11.05 -18.80 13.39
N THR A 55 11.69 -18.06 12.49
CA THR A 55 12.82 -18.49 11.66
C THR A 55 14.01 -17.53 11.78
N PRO A 56 14.71 -17.52 12.94
CA PRO A 56 15.72 -16.51 13.27
C PRO A 56 16.87 -16.40 12.27
N ARG A 57 17.20 -17.48 11.55
CA ARG A 57 18.27 -17.49 10.55
C ARG A 57 17.95 -16.66 9.31
N LEU A 58 16.67 -16.58 8.91
CA LEU A 58 16.23 -15.74 7.79
C LEU A 58 16.21 -14.27 8.20
N LEU A 59 15.75 -13.97 9.42
CA LEU A 59 15.80 -12.61 9.97
C LEU A 59 17.23 -12.07 10.00
N THR A 60 18.19 -12.83 10.54
CA THR A 60 19.61 -12.42 10.55
C THR A 60 20.16 -12.14 9.16
N LEU A 61 19.77 -12.92 8.14
CA LEU A 61 20.21 -12.69 6.76
C LEU A 61 19.59 -11.44 6.14
N LEU A 62 18.30 -11.19 6.39
CA LEU A 62 17.60 -9.99 5.91
C LEU A 62 18.15 -8.73 6.58
N GLU A 63 18.43 -8.78 7.87
CA GLU A 63 18.99 -7.68 8.65
C GLU A 63 20.41 -7.35 8.17
N ALA A 64 21.25 -8.37 7.96
CA ALA A 64 22.58 -8.21 7.36
C ALA A 64 22.52 -7.67 5.91
N TYR A 65 21.48 -8.03 5.13
CA TYR A 65 21.27 -7.48 3.79
C TYR A 65 20.89 -5.98 3.86
N VAL A 66 19.97 -5.60 4.74
CA VAL A 66 19.57 -4.19 4.94
C VAL A 66 20.73 -3.34 5.42
N ASP A 67 21.50 -3.81 6.40
CA ASP A 67 22.69 -3.12 6.92
C ASP A 67 23.82 -3.03 5.87
N GLY A 68 24.02 -4.09 5.08
CA GLY A 68 24.99 -4.11 3.98
C GLY A 68 24.62 -3.16 2.83
N VAL A 69 23.33 -2.90 2.62
CA VAL A 69 22.83 -1.91 1.65
C VAL A 69 22.98 -0.47 2.19
N ALA A 70 22.89 -0.27 3.50
CA ALA A 70 23.04 1.05 4.13
C ALA A 70 24.50 1.54 4.22
N HIS A 71 25.49 0.65 4.16
CA HIS A 71 26.91 1.01 4.20
C HIS A 71 27.69 0.51 2.96
N PRO A 72 27.60 1.22 1.81
CA PRO A 72 28.56 1.04 0.73
C PRO A 72 29.88 1.73 1.11
N GLY A 73 30.67 1.12 1.98
CA GLY A 73 32.06 1.56 2.17
C GLY A 73 32.68 1.24 3.52
N HIS A 74 33.36 0.10 3.60
CA HIS A 74 34.75 0.11 4.06
C HIS A 74 35.51 -1.10 3.50
N THR A 75 35.87 -1.01 2.23
CA THR A 75 37.08 -1.64 1.72
C THR A 75 38.24 -0.71 2.04
N GLY A 76 39.12 -1.13 2.94
CA GLY A 76 40.31 -0.38 3.31
C GLY A 76 41.34 -1.30 3.96
N ALA A 77 42.10 -1.96 3.08
CA ALA A 77 43.43 -2.58 3.20
C ALA A 77 43.81 -3.28 4.52
#